data_AF-A0A2H0UR50-F1
#
_entry.id   AF-A0A2H0UR50-F1
#
_cell.length_a   1.000
_cell.length_b   1.000
_cell.length_c   1.000
_cell.angle_alpha   90.00
_cell.angle_beta   90.00
_cell.angle_gamma   90.00
#
_symmetry.space_group_name_H-M   'P 1'
#
loop_
_entity.id
_entity.type
_entity.pdbx_description
1 polymer ?
#
loop_
_entity_poly.entity_id
_entity_poly.type
_entity_poly.pdbx_seq_one_letter_code
_entity_poly.pdbx_strand_id
1 'polypeptide(L)'
;MNISFSKLLLSKKLLVGICFLVGLIIGYILGLFKIHTLFSYSLPIISIDFSWLSWFGRITPNPTFLSDVAAFEAAIIAFLVPLSIEIISKISERYNSDVITRSFNNTWENKILPPFLLINIVAAILLRFFVQDDINSVVWKILAWIVLLVFIYIAFAIWRIINRIKTFMSDTKSVISQLYEDVEKSIE
;
A
#
# COMPACT_ATOMS: atom_id res chain seq x y z
N MET A 1 19.18 26.45 -10.23
CA MET A 1 19.05 24.98 -10.13
C MET A 1 17.58 24.69 -9.80
N ASN A 2 16.77 24.43 -10.82
CA ASN A 2 15.30 24.56 -10.74
C ASN A 2 14.65 23.22 -11.09
N ILE A 3 14.60 22.30 -10.12
CA ILE A 3 13.97 20.98 -10.28
C ILE A 3 13.22 20.65 -8.99
N SER A 4 12.03 21.22 -8.74
CA SER A 4 11.15 20.67 -7.69
C SER A 4 9.69 21.18 -7.69
N PHE A 5 9.03 21.28 -8.85
CA PHE A 5 7.56 21.47 -8.86
C PHE A 5 6.84 20.49 -9.78
N SER A 6 7.49 20.02 -10.85
CA SER A 6 6.90 19.03 -11.78
C SER A 6 6.75 17.63 -11.17
N LYS A 7 7.68 17.17 -10.32
CA LYS A 7 7.61 15.83 -9.68
C LYS A 7 6.48 15.73 -8.63
N LEU A 8 6.17 16.80 -7.91
CA LEU A 8 5.10 16.80 -6.90
C LEU A 8 3.70 16.88 -7.56
N LEU A 9 3.59 17.61 -8.67
CA LEU A 9 2.35 17.69 -9.47
C LEU A 9 2.06 16.39 -10.21
N LEU A 10 3.11 15.64 -10.59
CA LEU A 10 2.97 14.31 -11.19
C LEU A 10 2.35 13.32 -10.20
N SER A 11 2.73 13.34 -8.92
CA SER A 11 2.17 12.41 -7.92
C SER A 11 0.71 12.69 -7.60
N LYS A 12 0.28 13.97 -7.55
CA LYS A 12 -1.12 14.33 -7.37
C LYS A 12 -1.99 13.89 -8.54
N LYS A 13 -1.53 14.06 -9.79
CA LYS A 13 -2.25 13.59 -10.97
C LYS A 13 -2.34 12.06 -11.03
N LEU A 14 -1.28 11.37 -10.63
CA LEU A 14 -1.25 9.90 -10.56
C LEU A 14 -2.20 9.37 -9.47
N LEU A 15 -2.21 10.02 -8.31
CA LEU A 15 -3.09 9.68 -7.20
C LEU A 15 -4.56 9.93 -7.54
N VAL A 16 -4.87 11.06 -8.20
CA VAL A 16 -6.22 11.34 -8.72
C VAL A 16 -6.61 10.30 -9.78
N GLY A 17 -5.70 9.88 -10.64
CA GLY A 17 -5.94 8.82 -11.63
C GLY A 17 -6.22 7.46 -10.99
N ILE A 18 -5.50 7.10 -9.93
CA ILE A 18 -5.71 5.85 -9.18
C ILE A 18 -7.05 5.92 -8.43
N CYS A 19 -7.36 7.01 -7.74
CA CYS A 19 -8.66 7.20 -7.07
C CYS A 19 -9.82 7.17 -8.07
N PHE A 20 -9.64 7.71 -9.28
CA PHE A 20 -10.63 7.66 -10.35
C PHE A 20 -10.86 6.24 -10.85
N LEU A 21 -9.79 5.47 -11.10
CA LEU A 21 -9.88 4.06 -11.51
C LEU A 21 -10.53 3.18 -10.43
N VAL A 22 -10.15 3.37 -9.17
CA VAL A 22 -10.74 2.66 -8.03
C VAL A 22 -12.21 3.02 -7.88
N GLY A 23 -12.58 4.29 -8.02
CA GLY A 23 -13.97 4.75 -8.02
C GLY A 23 -14.80 4.17 -9.17
N LEU A 24 -14.21 4.02 -10.36
CA LEU A 24 -14.85 3.39 -11.52
C LEU A 24 -15.11 1.90 -11.29
N ILE A 25 -14.12 1.19 -10.73
CA ILE A 25 -14.24 -0.25 -10.41
C ILE A 25 -15.30 -0.46 -9.33
N ILE A 26 -15.28 0.35 -8.27
CA ILE A 26 -16.27 0.29 -7.18
C ILE A 26 -17.66 0.65 -7.70
N GLY A 27 -17.78 1.68 -8.53
CA GLY A 27 -19.04 2.12 -9.13
C GLY A 27 -19.64 1.09 -10.10
N TYR A 28 -18.80 0.32 -10.79
CA TYR A 28 -19.20 -0.81 -11.62
C TYR A 28 -19.69 -1.99 -10.77
N ILE A 29 -18.95 -2.35 -9.71
CA ILE A 29 -19.30 -3.45 -8.79
C ILE A 29 -20.60 -3.16 -8.03
N LEU A 30 -20.80 -1.91 -7.59
CA LEU A 30 -22.01 -1.48 -6.87
C LEU A 30 -23.22 -1.25 -7.78
N GLY A 31 -23.09 -1.44 -9.10
CA GLY A 31 -24.17 -1.24 -10.06
C GLY A 31 -24.69 0.20 -10.18
N LEU A 32 -24.00 1.17 -9.58
CA LEU A 32 -24.34 2.60 -9.66
C LEU A 32 -24.08 3.16 -11.06
N PHE A 33 -23.07 2.63 -11.75
CA PHE A 33 -22.83 2.89 -13.16
C PHE A 33 -23.60 1.90 -14.04
N LYS A 34 -24.91 2.14 -14.23
CA LYS A 34 -25.66 1.59 -15.37
C LYS A 34 -25.20 2.24 -16.69
N ILE A 35 -23.94 2.04 -17.04
CA ILE A 35 -23.34 2.52 -18.31
C ILE A 35 -24.05 1.90 -19.52
N HIS A 36 -24.66 0.73 -19.35
CA HIS A 36 -25.49 0.09 -20.38
C HIS A 36 -26.74 0.89 -20.78
N THR A 37 -27.23 1.83 -19.94
CA THR A 37 -28.35 2.71 -20.30
C THR A 37 -27.92 4.11 -20.76
N LEU A 38 -26.67 4.52 -20.50
CA LEU A 38 -26.16 5.85 -20.89
C LEU A 38 -25.43 5.84 -22.24
N PHE A 39 -24.87 4.70 -22.66
CA PHE A 39 -24.09 4.58 -23.90
C PHE A 39 -24.91 4.16 -25.13
N SER A 40 -26.23 4.09 -25.03
CA SER A 40 -27.11 3.76 -26.16
C SER A 40 -27.16 4.86 -27.23
N TYR A 41 -26.65 6.06 -26.94
CA TYR A 41 -26.59 7.16 -27.90
C TYR A 41 -25.15 7.68 -28.04
N SER A 42 -24.57 7.39 -29.21
CA SER A 42 -23.63 8.25 -29.96
C SER A 42 -22.18 8.44 -29.50
N LEU A 43 -21.39 7.38 -29.28
CA LEU A 43 -19.92 7.46 -29.47
C LEU A 43 -19.37 6.19 -30.14
N PRO A 44 -18.37 6.30 -31.05
CA PRO A 44 -17.75 5.16 -31.70
C PRO A 44 -17.12 4.26 -30.64
N ILE A 45 -17.61 3.04 -30.56
CA ILE A 45 -17.22 2.01 -29.60
C ILE A 45 -15.74 1.72 -29.83
N ILE A 46 -14.87 2.23 -28.96
CA ILE A 46 -13.53 1.67 -28.77
C ILE A 46 -13.77 0.29 -28.14
N SER A 47 -13.85 -0.75 -28.97
CA SER A 47 -13.93 -2.13 -28.51
C SER A 47 -12.58 -2.51 -27.93
N ILE A 48 -12.38 -2.23 -26.65
CA ILE A 48 -11.24 -2.74 -25.90
C ILE A 48 -11.43 -4.25 -25.81
N ASP A 49 -10.63 -5.00 -26.55
CA ASP A 49 -10.64 -6.45 -26.48
C ASP A 49 -10.05 -6.91 -25.14
N PHE A 50 -10.90 -7.44 -24.27
CA PHE A 50 -10.52 -8.03 -23.00
C PHE A 50 -10.14 -9.52 -23.13
N SER A 51 -9.84 -10.00 -24.34
CA SER A 51 -9.35 -11.37 -24.58
C SER A 51 -8.16 -11.74 -23.69
N TRP A 52 -7.28 -10.78 -23.37
CA TRP A 52 -6.17 -10.96 -22.42
C TRP A 52 -6.64 -11.24 -20.97
N LEU A 53 -7.82 -10.75 -20.57
CA LEU A 53 -8.39 -10.99 -19.24
C LEU A 53 -8.86 -12.45 -19.07
N SER A 54 -9.23 -13.12 -20.17
CA SER A 54 -9.63 -14.53 -20.15
C SER A 54 -8.49 -15.47 -19.71
N TRP A 55 -7.24 -15.05 -19.93
CA TRP A 55 -6.05 -15.77 -19.45
C TRP A 55 -5.97 -15.76 -17.91
N PHE A 56 -6.34 -14.66 -17.25
CA PHE A 56 -6.38 -14.57 -15.80
C PHE A 56 -7.44 -15.50 -15.17
N GLY A 57 -8.56 -15.74 -15.86
CA GLY A 57 -9.60 -16.68 -15.37
C GLY A 57 -9.13 -18.14 -15.27
N ARG A 58 -8.07 -18.50 -16.01
CA ARG A 58 -7.47 -19.85 -16.00
C ARG A 58 -6.46 -20.04 -14.87
N ILE A 59 -5.89 -18.96 -14.34
CA ILE A 59 -4.93 -19.03 -13.23
C ILE A 59 -5.69 -18.94 -11.92
N THR A 60 -5.82 -20.07 -11.23
CA THR A 60 -6.49 -20.14 -9.93
C THR A 60 -5.43 -20.09 -8.83
N PRO A 61 -5.37 -19.02 -8.04
CA PRO A 61 -4.38 -18.91 -6.99
C PRO A 61 -4.73 -19.92 -5.86
N ASN A 62 -3.72 -20.61 -5.33
CA ASN A 62 -3.92 -21.68 -4.36
C ASN A 62 -4.44 -21.11 -3.03
N PRO A 63 -5.65 -21.46 -2.56
CA PRO A 63 -6.22 -20.86 -1.35
C PRO A 63 -5.33 -20.88 -0.10
N THR A 64 -4.32 -21.77 -0.02
CA THR A 64 -3.35 -21.77 1.10
C THR A 64 -2.49 -20.50 1.15
N PHE A 65 -2.23 -19.84 0.01
CA PHE A 65 -1.43 -18.62 -0.04
C PHE A 65 -2.04 -17.50 0.82
N LEU A 66 -3.38 -17.44 0.95
CA LEU A 66 -4.06 -16.43 1.77
C LEU A 66 -3.69 -16.57 3.25
N SER A 67 -3.59 -17.79 3.74
CA SER A 67 -3.13 -18.07 5.11
C SER A 67 -1.66 -17.71 5.28
N ASP A 68 -0.82 -18.01 4.29
CA ASP A 68 0.62 -17.69 4.31
C ASP A 68 0.84 -16.16 4.33
N VAL A 69 0.08 -15.41 3.53
CA VAL A 69 0.08 -13.94 3.52
C VAL A 69 -0.32 -13.39 4.88
N ALA A 70 -1.43 -13.86 5.46
CA ALA A 70 -1.89 -13.42 6.77
C ALA A 70 -0.85 -13.72 7.87
N ALA A 71 -0.24 -14.90 7.85
CA ALA A 71 0.80 -15.29 8.80
C ALA A 71 2.06 -14.42 8.67
N PHE A 72 2.53 -14.17 7.44
CA PHE A 72 3.66 -13.29 7.18
C PHE A 72 3.40 -11.87 7.68
N GLU A 73 2.26 -11.28 7.32
CA GLU A 73 1.92 -9.91 7.72
C GLU A 73 1.74 -9.79 9.23
N ALA A 74 1.15 -10.78 9.89
CA ALA A 74 1.07 -10.84 11.35
C ALA A 74 2.44 -10.88 12.00
N ALA A 75 3.38 -11.69 11.46
CA ALA A 75 4.75 -11.73 11.94
C ALA A 75 5.46 -10.37 11.76
N ILE A 76 5.25 -9.70 10.63
CA ILE A 76 5.80 -8.35 10.41
C ILE A 76 5.25 -7.36 11.43
N ILE A 77 3.94 -7.36 11.72
CA ILE A 77 3.39 -6.49 12.77
C ILE A 77 4.05 -6.79 14.12
N ALA A 78 4.17 -8.08 14.47
CA ALA A 78 4.72 -8.52 15.76
C ALA A 78 6.20 -8.15 15.95
N PHE A 79 7.00 -8.13 14.88
CA PHE A 79 8.43 -7.84 14.97
C PHE A 79 8.81 -6.41 14.57
N LEU A 80 8.34 -5.95 13.40
CA LEU A 80 8.79 -4.69 12.82
C LEU A 80 8.27 -3.48 13.61
N VAL A 81 7.03 -3.54 14.11
CA VAL A 81 6.44 -2.42 14.84
C VAL A 81 7.17 -2.19 16.17
N PRO A 82 7.34 -3.17 17.07
CA PRO A 82 8.11 -2.96 18.30
C PRO A 82 9.56 -2.56 18.03
N LEU A 83 10.22 -3.19 17.06
CA LEU A 83 11.62 -2.90 16.72
C LEU A 83 11.79 -1.48 16.21
N SER A 84 10.87 -0.98 15.38
CA SER A 84 10.90 0.41 14.93
C SER A 84 10.78 1.38 16.10
N ILE A 85 9.84 1.15 17.02
CA ILE A 85 9.63 1.97 18.22
C ILE A 85 10.89 1.99 19.10
N GLU A 86 11.49 0.82 19.35
CA GLU A 86 12.70 0.71 20.17
C GLU A 86 13.89 1.48 19.57
N ILE A 87 14.12 1.34 18.26
CA ILE A 87 15.22 2.04 17.58
C ILE A 87 15.05 3.55 17.69
N ILE A 88 13.85 4.07 17.46
CA ILE A 88 13.58 5.51 17.57
C ILE A 88 13.76 5.97 19.01
N SER A 89 13.26 5.20 19.99
CA SER A 89 13.37 5.54 21.40
C SER A 89 14.84 5.68 21.81
N LYS A 90 15.69 4.73 21.41
CA LYS A 90 17.15 4.78 21.66
C LYS A 90 17.82 5.97 20.99
N ILE A 91 17.40 6.35 19.79
CA ILE A 91 17.91 7.54 19.09
C ILE A 91 17.45 8.81 19.82
N SER A 92 16.17 8.92 20.16
CA SER A 92 15.61 10.06 20.89
C SER A 92 16.31 10.30 22.22
N GLU A 93 16.55 9.23 22.99
CA GLU A 93 17.26 9.28 24.27
C GLU A 93 18.72 9.74 24.08
N ARG A 94 19.42 9.20 23.07
CA ARG A 94 20.81 9.58 22.77
C ARG A 94 20.94 11.05 22.37
N TYR A 95 19.92 11.64 21.75
CA TYR A 95 19.95 13.02 21.27
C TYR A 95 19.09 14.00 22.08
N ASN A 96 18.50 13.55 23.20
CA ASN A 96 17.61 14.33 24.07
C ASN A 96 16.54 15.12 23.29
N SER A 97 15.99 14.52 22.23
CA SER A 97 15.13 15.24 21.31
C SER A 97 13.87 14.45 20.97
N ASP A 98 12.78 14.80 21.66
CA ASP A 98 11.42 14.34 21.38
C ASP A 98 10.95 14.68 19.96
N VAL A 99 11.63 15.62 19.29
CA VAL A 99 11.36 16.03 17.90
C VAL A 99 11.63 14.87 16.93
N ILE A 100 12.62 14.04 17.21
CA ILE A 100 12.96 12.87 16.38
C ILE A 100 11.84 11.83 16.41
N THR A 101 11.31 11.57 17.62
CA THR A 101 10.20 10.64 17.83
C THR A 101 8.92 11.11 17.14
N ARG A 102 8.63 12.42 17.23
CA ARG A 102 7.49 13.03 16.51
C ARG A 102 7.68 12.99 14.99
N SER A 103 8.87 13.29 14.48
CA SER A 103 9.15 13.27 13.04
C SER A 103 9.00 11.86 12.46
N PHE A 104 9.52 10.84 13.14
CA PHE A 104 9.38 9.45 12.71
C PHE A 104 7.92 8.97 12.75
N ASN A 105 7.18 9.26 13.82
CA ASN A 105 5.75 8.92 13.92
C ASN A 105 4.89 9.65 12.89
N ASN A 106 5.34 10.82 12.42
CA ASN A 106 4.61 11.63 11.46
C ASN A 106 4.93 11.31 9.99
N THR A 107 5.91 10.42 9.73
CA THR A 107 6.12 9.91 8.38
C THR A 107 4.96 9.01 7.96
N TRP A 108 4.38 9.31 6.79
CA TRP A 108 3.17 8.65 6.32
C TRP A 108 3.34 7.14 6.21
N GLU A 109 4.54 6.66 5.87
CA GLU A 109 4.85 5.23 5.76
C GLU A 109 4.60 4.51 7.09
N ASN A 110 5.02 5.07 8.22
CA ASN A 110 4.88 4.41 9.53
C ASN A 110 3.46 4.49 10.08
N LYS A 111 2.70 5.53 9.71
CA LYS A 111 1.33 5.70 10.16
C LYS A 111 0.35 4.85 9.35
N ILE A 112 0.60 4.67 8.06
CA ILE A 112 -0.32 3.97 7.14
C ILE A 112 0.00 2.48 7.04
N LEU A 113 1.25 2.05 7.21
CA LEU A 113 1.61 0.64 7.07
C LEU A 113 0.87 -0.29 8.07
N PRO A 114 0.79 0.02 9.39
CA PRO A 114 0.09 -0.85 10.34
C PRO A 114 -1.40 -1.08 10.03
N PRO A 115 -2.23 -0.04 9.75
CA PRO A 115 -3.62 -0.28 9.38
C PRO A 115 -3.74 -0.98 8.02
N PHE A 116 -2.84 -0.73 7.06
CA PHE A 116 -2.87 -1.44 5.76
C PHE A 116 -2.61 -2.93 5.91
N LEU A 117 -1.62 -3.31 6.74
CA LEU A 117 -1.33 -4.70 7.08
C LEU A 117 -2.55 -5.36 7.73
N LEU A 118 -3.19 -4.70 8.71
CA LEU A 118 -4.37 -5.24 9.37
C LEU A 118 -5.54 -5.47 8.40
N ILE A 119 -5.80 -4.52 7.50
CA ILE A 119 -6.87 -4.65 6.50
C ILE A 119 -6.59 -5.83 5.57
N ASN A 120 -5.33 -6.01 5.12
CA ASN A 120 -4.98 -7.09 4.22
C ASN A 120 -5.05 -8.47 4.91
N ILE A 121 -4.62 -8.58 6.17
CA ILE A 121 -4.78 -9.78 7.00
C ILE A 121 -6.26 -10.15 7.13
N VAL A 122 -7.12 -9.20 7.52
CA VAL A 122 -8.56 -9.44 7.69
C VAL A 122 -9.18 -9.87 6.36
N ALA A 123 -8.82 -9.20 5.26
CA ALA A 123 -9.30 -9.58 3.92
C ALA A 123 -8.86 -11.00 3.54
N ALA A 124 -7.60 -11.36 3.78
CA ALA A 124 -7.06 -12.69 3.48
C ALA A 124 -7.76 -13.79 4.30
N ILE A 125 -7.98 -13.54 5.60
CA ILE A 125 -8.71 -14.46 6.49
C ILE A 125 -10.15 -14.63 6.04
N LEU A 126 -10.89 -13.54 5.82
CA LEU A 126 -12.28 -13.61 5.36
C LEU A 126 -12.36 -14.39 4.05
N LEU A 127 -11.53 -14.03 3.07
CA LEU A 127 -11.52 -14.68 1.76
C LEU A 127 -11.14 -16.17 1.83
N ARG A 128 -10.32 -16.57 2.80
CA ARG A 128 -10.00 -17.97 3.09
C ARG A 128 -11.20 -18.73 3.64
N PHE A 129 -11.99 -18.12 4.54
CA PHE A 129 -13.21 -18.75 5.06
C PHE A 129 -14.30 -18.86 4.00
N PHE A 130 -14.45 -17.87 3.12
CA PHE A 130 -15.44 -17.90 2.02
C PHE A 130 -15.13 -18.93 0.91
N VAL A 131 -13.90 -19.49 0.85
CA VAL A 131 -13.54 -20.41 -0.23
C VAL A 131 -14.12 -21.82 -0.06
N GLN A 132 -14.68 -22.16 1.11
CA GLN A 132 -15.20 -23.50 1.38
C GLN A 132 -16.36 -23.90 0.45
N ASP A 133 -17.07 -22.93 -0.13
CA ASP A 133 -18.28 -23.20 -0.91
C ASP A 133 -18.04 -23.29 -2.44
N ASP A 134 -17.12 -22.51 -3.02
CA ASP A 134 -16.86 -22.56 -4.47
C ASP A 134 -15.53 -21.91 -4.92
N ILE A 135 -14.46 -22.70 -5.08
CA ILE A 135 -13.14 -22.25 -5.57
C ILE A 135 -13.20 -21.70 -7.01
N ASN A 136 -14.24 -22.04 -7.78
CA ASN A 136 -14.37 -21.62 -9.17
C ASN A 136 -15.09 -20.29 -9.36
N SER A 137 -15.56 -19.65 -8.29
CA SER A 137 -16.13 -18.32 -8.37
C SER A 137 -15.12 -17.30 -8.92
N VAL A 138 -15.48 -16.67 -10.05
CA VAL A 138 -14.66 -15.61 -10.68
C VAL A 138 -14.42 -14.46 -9.69
N VAL A 139 -15.42 -14.15 -8.86
CA VAL A 139 -15.33 -13.10 -7.83
C VAL A 139 -14.25 -13.43 -6.82
N TRP A 140 -14.20 -14.69 -6.35
CA TRP A 140 -13.17 -15.13 -5.42
C TRP A 140 -11.77 -15.00 -6.01
N LYS A 141 -11.58 -15.41 -7.27
CA LYS A 141 -10.29 -15.30 -7.96
C LYS A 141 -9.83 -13.84 -8.06
N ILE A 142 -10.73 -12.92 -8.43
CA ILE A 142 -10.41 -11.49 -8.53
C ILE A 142 -9.98 -10.95 -7.16
N LEU A 143 -10.73 -11.26 -6.10
CA LEU A 143 -10.39 -10.84 -4.73
C LEU A 143 -9.04 -11.41 -4.27
N ALA A 144 -8.77 -12.67 -4.59
CA ALA A 144 -7.51 -13.33 -4.25
C ALA A 144 -6.31 -12.65 -4.94
N TRP A 145 -6.46 -12.28 -6.21
CA TRP A 145 -5.45 -11.50 -6.94
C TRP A 145 -5.24 -10.11 -6.37
N ILE A 146 -6.32 -9.44 -5.92
CA ILE A 146 -6.22 -8.14 -5.25
C ILE A 146 -5.40 -8.27 -3.96
N VAL A 147 -5.70 -9.27 -3.11
CA VAL A 147 -4.94 -9.53 -1.88
C VAL A 147 -3.46 -9.78 -2.18
N LEU A 148 -3.15 -10.53 -3.24
CA LEU A 148 -1.78 -10.77 -3.67
C LEU A 148 -1.06 -9.49 -4.12
N LEU A 149 -1.73 -8.62 -4.89
CA LEU A 149 -1.15 -7.34 -5.32
C LEU A 149 -0.88 -6.41 -4.12
N VAL A 150 -1.82 -6.36 -3.17
CA VAL A 150 -1.65 -5.60 -1.93
C VAL A 150 -0.48 -6.16 -1.11
N PHE A 151 -0.36 -7.49 -1.00
CA PHE A 151 0.76 -8.14 -0.33
C PHE A 151 2.11 -7.78 -0.96
N ILE A 152 2.23 -7.79 -2.29
CA ILE A 152 3.46 -7.38 -2.99
C ILE A 152 3.80 -5.92 -2.68
N TYR A 153 2.80 -5.04 -2.68
CA TYR A 153 2.98 -3.64 -2.32
C TYR A 153 3.47 -3.48 -0.87
N ILE A 154 2.89 -4.22 0.06
CA ILE A 154 3.29 -4.25 1.47
C ILE A 154 4.74 -4.74 1.61
N ALA A 155 5.10 -5.83 0.94
CA ALA A 155 6.47 -6.36 0.96
C ALA A 155 7.49 -5.32 0.47
N PHE A 156 7.16 -4.57 -0.58
CA PHE A 156 7.99 -3.48 -1.07
C PHE A 156 8.10 -2.32 -0.07
N ALA A 157 7.00 -1.94 0.59
CA ALA A 157 7.01 -0.91 1.63
C ALA A 157 7.87 -1.31 2.83
N ILE A 158 7.79 -2.56 3.28
CA ILE A 158 8.63 -3.13 4.34
C ILE A 158 10.11 -3.07 3.96
N TRP A 159 10.45 -3.51 2.75
CA TRP A 159 11.83 -3.44 2.23
C TRP A 159 12.39 -2.01 2.30
N ARG A 160 11.58 -1.01 1.93
CA ARG A 160 11.97 0.40 2.00
C ARG A 160 12.18 0.87 3.44
N ILE A 161 11.34 0.44 4.39
CA ILE A 161 11.49 0.75 5.82
C ILE A 161 12.78 0.11 6.38
N ILE A 162 13.05 -1.16 6.06
CA ILE A 162 14.26 -1.86 6.49
C ILE A 162 15.52 -1.13 5.96
N ASN A 163 15.53 -0.74 4.69
CA ASN A 163 16.65 0.03 4.13
C ASN A 163 16.83 1.37 4.84
N ARG A 164 15.74 2.06 5.15
CA ARG A 164 15.79 3.31 5.92
C ARG A 164 16.40 3.05 7.30
N ILE A 165 15.89 2.07 8.06
CA ILE A 165 16.43 1.70 9.38
C ILE A 165 17.93 1.37 9.28
N LYS A 166 18.34 0.62 8.26
CA LYS A 166 19.75 0.32 8.00
C LYS A 166 20.59 1.59 7.81
N THR A 167 20.10 2.56 7.04
CA THR A 167 20.75 3.88 6.90
C THR A 167 20.84 4.61 8.23
N PHE A 168 19.77 4.63 9.02
CA PHE A 168 19.75 5.25 10.36
C PHE A 168 20.78 4.62 11.32
N MET A 169 20.91 3.29 11.29
CA MET A 169 21.89 2.57 12.12
C MET A 169 23.34 2.74 11.63
N SER A 170 23.56 2.76 10.32
CA SER A 170 24.91 2.80 9.74
C SER A 170 25.51 4.20 9.71
N ASP A 171 24.70 5.25 9.63
CA ASP A 171 25.18 6.63 9.47
C ASP A 171 24.32 7.60 10.29
N THR A 172 24.33 7.40 11.60
CA THR A 172 23.55 8.20 12.55
C THR A 172 23.88 9.70 12.46
N LYS A 173 25.10 10.06 12.03
CA LYS A 173 25.52 11.46 11.86
C LYS A 173 24.81 12.16 10.70
N SER A 174 24.64 11.51 9.53
CA SER A 174 23.96 12.14 8.39
C SER A 174 22.46 12.32 8.61
N VAL A 175 21.86 11.43 9.39
CA VAL A 175 20.47 11.56 9.85
C VAL A 175 20.26 12.78 10.72
N ILE A 176 21.15 13.01 11.70
CA ILE A 176 21.03 14.17 12.60
C ILE A 176 21.18 15.45 11.79
N SER A 177 22.11 15.50 10.84
CA SER A 177 22.24 16.69 9.98
C SER A 177 20.99 16.95 9.14
N GLN A 178 20.33 15.90 8.61
CA GLN A 178 19.06 16.08 7.89
C GLN A 178 17.92 16.55 8.81
N LEU A 179 17.86 16.04 10.04
CA LEU A 179 16.88 16.49 11.03
C LEU A 179 17.11 17.94 11.46
N TYR A 180 18.36 18.37 11.58
CA TYR A 180 18.69 19.78 11.84
C TYR A 180 18.32 20.68 10.65
N GLU A 181 18.63 20.28 9.42
CA GLU A 181 18.24 21.03 8.21
C GLU A 181 16.71 21.16 8.06
N ASP A 182 15.94 20.10 8.36
CA ASP A 182 14.48 20.14 8.27
C ASP A 182 13.87 21.03 9.36
N VAL A 183 14.48 21.08 10.56
CA VAL A 183 14.05 21.98 11.64
C VAL A 183 14.38 23.44 11.29
N GLU A 184 15.59 23.71 10.80
CA GLU A 184 16.03 25.05 10.39
C GLU A 184 15.11 25.63 9.30
N LYS A 185 14.76 24.82 8.29
CA LYS A 185 13.77 25.19 7.26
C LYS A 185 12.33 25.40 7.74
N SER A 186 11.98 24.86 8.92
CA SER A 186 10.63 25.01 9.48
C SER A 186 10.49 26.25 10.38
N ILE A 187 11.62 26.88 10.72
CA ILE A 187 11.71 28.06 11.58
C ILE A 187 11.87 29.34 10.72
N GLU A 188 12.40 29.25 9.50
CA GLU A 188 12.32 30.29 8.45
C GLU A 188 10.92 30.36 7.80
#